data_AF-A0A947MYF2-F1
#
_entry.id   AF-A0A947MYF2-F1
#
_cell.length_a   1.000
_cell.length_b   1.000
_cell.length_c   1.000
_cell.angle_alpha   90.00
_cell.angle_beta   90.00
_cell.angle_gamma   90.00
#
_symmetry.space_group_name_H-M   'P 1'
#
loop_
_entity.id
_entity.type
_entity.pdbx_description
1 polymer ?
#
loop_
_entity_poly.entity_id
_entity_poly.type
_entity_poly.pdbx_seq_one_letter_code
_entity_poly.pdbx_strand_id
1 'polypeptide(L)'
;MKYFIILLLAAALYLAYLNRDAVIRMINDVGDRDSIVIEDPITEEPELVYTNLESETGTTVQEVPMEEIQDVLGDPCEDLLGLPQDHCYQETAWDNGEVRFCDKIQGESFRYSETSPPKNKCISMVALKLCDPAVCNMIENGDEFFSSVTCKQRISRICP
;
A
#
# COMPACT_ATOMS: atom_id res chain seq x y z
N MET A 1 4.41 10.94 -57.08
CA MET A 1 5.44 10.85 -56.02
C MET A 1 4.95 11.29 -54.63
N LYS A 2 4.36 12.48 -54.45
CA LYS A 2 3.91 12.94 -53.11
C LYS A 2 2.96 11.98 -52.36
N TYR A 3 2.00 11.39 -53.06
CA TYR A 3 1.05 10.42 -52.47
C TYR A 3 1.69 9.10 -52.03
N PHE A 4 2.79 8.70 -52.67
CA PHE A 4 3.48 7.45 -52.34
C PHE A 4 4.20 7.53 -50.99
N ILE A 5 4.79 8.70 -50.69
CA ILE A 5 5.44 8.96 -49.40
C ILE A 5 4.41 8.96 -48.26
N ILE A 6 3.24 9.56 -48.48
CA ILE A 6 2.16 9.59 -47.48
C ILE A 6 1.64 8.18 -47.19
N LEU A 7 1.44 7.36 -48.23
CA LEU A 7 1.02 5.97 -48.06
C LEU A 7 2.06 5.12 -47.32
N LEU A 8 3.35 5.33 -47.58
CA LEU A 8 4.43 4.63 -46.86
C LEU A 8 4.48 5.02 -45.38
N LEU A 9 4.32 6.30 -45.05
CA LEU A 9 4.31 6.76 -43.65
C LEU A 9 3.07 6.25 -42.90
N ALA A 10 1.89 6.27 -43.53
CA ALA A 10 0.67 5.72 -42.93
C ALA A 10 0.78 4.21 -42.69
N ALA A 11 1.35 3.45 -43.64
CA ALA A 11 1.57 2.02 -43.48
C ALA A 11 2.58 1.72 -42.35
N ALA A 12 3.66 2.50 -42.23
CA ALA A 12 4.64 2.33 -41.15
C ALA A 12 4.04 2.62 -39.77
N LEU A 13 3.23 3.68 -39.64
CA LEU A 13 2.51 4.00 -38.40
C LEU A 13 1.48 2.92 -38.04
N TYR A 14 0.77 2.39 -39.04
CA TYR A 14 -0.21 1.32 -38.83
C TYR A 14 0.46 0.01 -38.39
N LEU A 15 1.61 -0.35 -38.97
CA LEU A 15 2.40 -1.51 -38.53
C LEU A 15 2.96 -1.33 -37.12
N ALA A 16 3.41 -0.11 -36.75
CA ALA A 16 3.84 0.20 -35.39
C ALA A 16 2.68 0.10 -34.38
N TYR A 17 1.49 0.54 -34.76
CA TYR A 17 0.27 0.42 -33.95
C TYR A 17 -0.11 -1.05 -33.70
N LEU A 18 -0.11 -1.89 -34.76
CA LEU A 18 -0.42 -3.32 -34.62
C LEU A 18 0.61 -4.08 -33.76
N ASN A 19 1.88 -3.68 -33.78
CA ASN A 19 2.89 -4.26 -32.90
C ASN A 19 2.72 -3.87 -31.42
N ARG A 20 2.10 -2.72 -31.12
CA ARG A 20 1.85 -2.30 -29.73
C ARG A 20 0.89 -3.25 -29.01
N ASP A 21 -0.14 -3.73 -29.70
CA ASP A 21 -1.09 -4.70 -29.14
C ASP A 21 -0.47 -6.09 -28.94
N ALA A 22 0.49 -6.48 -29.80
CA ALA A 22 1.23 -7.73 -29.63
C ALA A 22 2.16 -7.70 -28.39
N VAL A 23 2.81 -6.56 -28.12
CA VAL A 23 3.66 -6.38 -26.94
C VAL A 23 2.82 -6.36 -25.65
N ILE A 24 1.64 -5.74 -25.66
CA ILE A 24 0.74 -5.74 -24.48
C ILE A 24 0.25 -7.15 -24.14
N ARG A 25 0.02 -8.03 -25.13
CA ARG A 25 -0.37 -9.43 -24.86
C ARG A 25 0.75 -10.27 -24.26
N MET A 26 2.01 -10.02 -24.61
CA MET A 26 3.15 -10.76 -24.02
C MET A 26 3.38 -10.42 -22.54
N ILE A 27 3.00 -9.23 -22.07
CA ILE A 27 3.15 -8.84 -20.66
C ILE A 27 2.10 -9.53 -19.77
N ASN A 28 0.91 -9.81 -20.30
CA ASN A 28 -0.17 -10.44 -19.52
C ASN A 28 -0.09 -11.98 -19.45
N ASP A 29 0.78 -12.62 -20.24
CA ASP A 29 0.93 -14.09 -20.27
C ASP A 29 2.05 -14.61 -19.33
N VAL A 30 2.69 -13.71 -18.57
CA VAL A 30 3.70 -14.05 -17.53
C VAL A 30 3.05 -14.31 -16.17
N GLY A 31 1.72 -14.26 -16.07
CA GLY A 31 0.98 -14.38 -14.80
C GLY A 31 0.54 -15.79 -14.40
N ASP A 32 0.82 -16.84 -15.19
CA ASP A 32 0.21 -18.17 -14.96
C ASP A 32 1.19 -19.37 -15.04
N ARG A 33 2.48 -19.12 -14.78
CA ARG A 33 3.47 -20.19 -14.56
C ARG A 33 4.38 -19.82 -13.41
N ASP A 34 3.89 -20.08 -12.21
CA ASP A 34 4.47 -21.13 -11.39
C ASP A 34 3.48 -21.40 -10.27
N SER A 35 2.82 -22.56 -10.37
CA SER A 35 2.29 -23.23 -9.18
C SER A 35 3.50 -23.57 -8.33
N ILE A 36 3.97 -22.60 -7.55
CA ILE A 36 4.85 -22.82 -6.43
C ILE A 36 4.07 -23.80 -5.56
N VAL A 37 4.48 -25.06 -5.61
CA VAL A 37 4.25 -25.99 -4.53
C VAL A 37 4.93 -25.33 -3.35
N ILE A 38 4.15 -24.57 -2.58
CA ILE A 38 4.52 -24.18 -1.23
C ILE A 38 4.55 -25.52 -0.51
N GLU A 39 5.73 -26.13 -0.48
CA GLU A 39 5.99 -27.14 0.54
C GLU A 39 5.65 -26.46 1.86
N ASP A 40 4.68 -27.05 2.57
CA ASP A 40 4.19 -26.53 3.83
C ASP A 40 5.40 -26.10 4.67
N PRO A 41 5.49 -24.82 5.09
CA PRO A 41 6.57 -24.40 5.96
C PRO A 41 6.53 -25.34 7.15
N ILE A 42 7.62 -26.09 7.33
CA ILE A 42 7.81 -26.97 8.47
C ILE A 42 7.45 -26.13 9.69
N THR A 43 6.30 -26.43 10.28
CA THR A 43 5.86 -25.88 11.54
C THR A 43 6.82 -26.44 12.58
N GLU A 44 8.02 -25.88 12.64
CA GLU A 44 8.84 -25.97 13.84
C GLU A 44 8.06 -25.18 14.87
N GLU A 45 7.27 -25.92 15.67
CA GLU A 45 6.71 -25.42 16.90
C GLU A 45 7.83 -24.68 17.62
N PRO A 46 7.68 -23.37 17.89
CA PRO A 46 8.69 -22.65 18.63
C PRO A 46 8.83 -23.36 19.97
N GLU A 47 9.98 -24.01 20.20
CA GLU A 47 10.35 -24.48 21.52
C GLU A 47 10.27 -23.25 22.43
N LEU A 48 9.21 -23.21 23.23
CA LEU A 48 9.03 -22.24 24.30
C LEU A 48 10.17 -22.47 25.28
N VAL A 49 11.27 -21.77 25.07
CA VAL A 49 12.35 -21.66 26.04
C VAL A 49 11.83 -20.80 27.18
N TYR A 50 11.23 -21.46 28.17
CA TYR A 50 10.92 -20.86 29.45
C TYR A 50 12.24 -20.62 30.19
N THR A 51 12.82 -19.43 30.02
CA THR A 51 13.79 -18.93 30.99
C THR A 51 13.01 -18.56 32.24
N ASN A 52 13.02 -19.45 33.23
CA ASN A 52 12.61 -19.12 34.59
C ASN A 52 13.62 -18.12 35.15
N LEU A 53 13.40 -16.82 34.87
CA LEU A 53 13.98 -15.75 35.66
C LEU A 53 13.18 -15.70 36.96
N GLU A 54 13.66 -16.43 37.97
CA GLU A 54 13.25 -16.23 39.35
C GLU A 54 13.73 -14.85 39.80
N SER A 55 12.93 -13.81 39.50
CA SER A 55 13.10 -12.48 40.07
C SER A 55 12.34 -12.42 41.39
N GLU A 56 13.07 -12.63 42.50
CA GLU A 56 12.57 -12.46 43.87
C GLU A 56 12.40 -10.99 44.27
N THR A 57 11.91 -10.13 43.37
CA THR A 57 11.55 -8.76 43.73
C THR A 57 10.12 -8.48 43.29
N GLY A 58 9.26 -8.26 44.28
CA GLY A 58 7.85 -7.93 44.11
C GLY A 58 7.70 -6.73 43.18
N THR A 59 7.48 -7.04 41.90
CA THR A 59 7.25 -6.05 40.86
C THR A 59 5.76 -5.75 40.89
N THR A 60 5.44 -4.59 41.44
CA THR A 60 4.11 -3.99 41.34
C THR A 60 3.82 -3.78 39.85
N VAL A 61 2.96 -4.62 39.26
CA VAL A 61 2.48 -4.43 37.89
C VAL A 61 1.60 -3.21 37.89
N GLN A 62 2.18 -2.07 37.55
CA GLN A 62 1.42 -0.87 37.26
C GLN A 62 0.94 -1.03 35.81
N GLU A 63 -0.36 -1.18 35.63
CA GLU A 63 -0.99 -1.16 34.31
C GLU A 63 -0.76 0.22 33.69
N VAL A 64 0.32 0.36 32.92
CA VAL A 64 0.55 1.56 32.13
C VAL A 64 -0.41 1.51 30.95
N PRO A 65 -1.23 2.55 30.73
CA PRO A 65 -2.13 2.61 29.59
C PRO A 65 -1.35 2.36 28.29
N MET A 66 -1.91 1.53 27.41
CA MET A 66 -1.26 1.14 26.15
C MET A 66 -0.90 2.33 25.25
N GLU A 67 -1.53 3.49 25.46
CA GLU A 67 -1.18 4.75 24.79
C GLU A 67 0.19 5.32 25.19
N GLU A 68 0.72 5.00 26.38
CA GLU A 68 1.98 5.60 26.89
C GLU A 68 3.24 4.85 26.45
N ILE A 69 3.11 3.62 25.93
CA ILE A 69 4.26 2.81 25.51
C ILE A 69 4.79 3.24 24.13
N GLN A 70 3.93 3.84 23.30
CA GLN A 70 4.31 4.26 21.94
C GLN A 70 5.34 5.40 21.92
N ASP A 71 5.43 6.22 22.97
CA ASP A 71 6.34 7.36 23.01
C ASP A 71 7.81 6.94 23.21
N VAL A 72 8.06 5.70 23.66
CA VAL A 72 9.41 5.18 23.92
C VAL A 72 10.06 4.58 22.66
N LEU A 73 9.26 4.13 21.69
CA LEU A 73 9.76 3.36 20.53
C LEU A 73 10.23 4.24 19.35
N GLY A 74 10.03 5.56 19.42
CA GLY A 74 10.35 6.45 18.31
C GLY A 74 9.46 6.24 17.08
N ASP A 75 9.62 7.08 16.07
CA ASP A 75 8.91 6.95 14.81
C ASP A 75 9.63 5.94 13.91
N PRO A 76 8.99 4.81 13.53
CA PRO A 76 9.65 3.74 12.79
C PRO A 76 10.08 4.14 11.36
N CYS A 77 9.60 5.28 10.85
CA CYS A 77 9.86 5.72 9.47
C CYS A 77 10.67 7.02 9.39
N GLU A 78 11.11 7.58 10.53
CA GLU A 78 11.77 8.89 10.58
C GLU A 78 13.11 8.92 9.84
N ASP A 79 13.89 7.84 9.92
CA ASP A 79 15.22 7.75 9.28
C ASP A 79 15.18 7.51 7.76
N LEU A 80 14.00 7.25 7.20
CA LEU A 80 13.81 7.07 5.76
C LEU A 80 13.55 8.42 5.07
N LEU A 81 13.81 8.51 3.77
CA LEU A 81 13.56 9.75 3.00
C LEU A 81 12.85 9.45 1.67
N GLY A 82 11.93 10.35 1.28
CA GLY A 82 11.24 10.30 -0.01
C GLY A 82 10.30 9.10 -0.15
N LEU A 83 10.34 8.43 -1.30
CA LEU A 83 9.45 7.32 -1.63
C LEU A 83 9.47 6.17 -0.57
N PRO A 84 10.63 5.66 -0.12
CA PRO A 84 10.68 4.66 0.95
C PRO A 84 9.97 5.09 2.24
N GLN A 85 10.08 6.37 2.62
CA GLN A 85 9.45 6.89 3.83
C GLN A 85 7.92 6.91 3.69
N ASP A 86 7.41 7.39 2.54
CA ASP A 86 5.97 7.41 2.26
C ASP A 86 5.37 5.99 2.29
N HIS A 87 6.09 4.99 1.74
CA HIS A 87 5.69 3.58 1.81
C HIS A 87 5.68 3.05 3.24
N CYS A 88 6.72 3.33 4.03
CA CYS A 88 6.79 2.93 5.43
C CYS A 88 5.60 3.48 6.23
N TYR A 89 5.27 4.76 6.08
CA TYR A 89 4.11 5.35 6.75
C TYR A 89 2.79 4.75 6.28
N GLN A 90 2.65 4.44 4.99
CA GLN A 90 1.46 3.79 4.47
C GLN A 90 1.25 2.39 5.07
N GLU A 91 2.30 1.58 5.13
CA GLU A 91 2.27 0.24 5.73
C GLU A 91 1.99 0.33 7.24
N THR A 92 2.69 1.22 7.95
CA THR A 92 2.48 1.46 9.39
C THR A 92 1.05 1.92 9.69
N ALA A 93 0.48 2.81 8.87
CA ALA A 93 -0.90 3.25 9.00
C ALA A 93 -1.88 2.09 8.83
N TRP A 94 -1.65 1.26 7.80
CA TRP A 94 -2.45 0.08 7.55
C TRP A 94 -2.34 -0.91 8.70
N ASP A 95 -1.13 -1.33 9.10
CA ASP A 95 -0.92 -2.37 10.11
C ASP A 95 -1.54 -2.01 11.45
N ASN A 96 -1.36 -0.76 11.89
CA ASN A 96 -1.91 -0.28 13.15
C ASN A 96 -3.37 0.18 13.04
N GLY A 97 -3.90 0.37 11.83
CA GLY A 97 -5.23 0.95 11.63
C GLY A 97 -5.30 2.42 12.08
N GLU A 98 -4.19 3.16 11.98
CA GLU A 98 -4.08 4.51 12.52
C GLU A 98 -3.86 5.53 11.39
N VAL A 99 -4.85 6.40 11.19
CA VAL A 99 -4.83 7.39 10.09
C VAL A 99 -3.74 8.46 10.26
N ARG A 100 -3.27 8.71 11.50
CA ARG A 100 -2.25 9.74 11.79
C ARG A 100 -0.92 9.48 11.06
N PHE A 101 -0.59 8.23 10.74
CA PHE A 101 0.60 7.93 9.93
C PHE A 101 0.43 8.37 8.47
N CYS A 102 -0.79 8.35 7.93
CA CYS A 102 -1.06 8.88 6.59
C CYS A 102 -0.80 10.39 6.47
N ASP A 103 -0.86 11.14 7.58
CA ASP A 103 -0.56 12.58 7.58
C ASP A 103 0.93 12.89 7.41
N LYS A 104 1.81 11.92 7.68
CA LYS A 104 3.26 12.07 7.55
C LYS A 104 3.78 11.86 6.12
N ILE A 105 2.93 11.32 5.23
CA ILE A 105 3.24 11.10 3.82
C ILE A 105 3.40 12.44 3.09
N GLN A 106 4.57 12.68 2.50
CA GLN A 106 4.89 13.93 1.80
C GLN A 106 4.44 13.91 0.33
N GLY A 107 4.52 12.74 -0.31
CA GLY A 107 4.10 12.55 -1.70
C GLY A 107 4.97 13.23 -2.74
N GLU A 108 6.19 13.68 -2.38
CA GLU A 108 7.08 14.40 -3.29
C GLU A 108 7.49 13.56 -4.51
N SER A 109 7.71 12.26 -4.30
CA SER A 109 8.08 11.33 -5.37
C SER A 109 6.93 10.99 -6.33
N PHE A 110 5.69 11.26 -5.94
CA PHE A 110 4.50 10.97 -6.73
C PHE A 110 4.03 12.14 -7.59
N ARG A 111 4.62 13.33 -7.44
CA ARG A 111 4.27 14.53 -8.22
C ARG A 111 4.43 14.36 -9.74
N TYR A 112 5.26 13.41 -10.17
CA TYR A 112 5.53 13.13 -11.59
C TYR A 112 4.81 11.90 -12.13
N SER A 113 4.24 11.08 -11.25
CA SER A 113 3.40 9.96 -11.65
C SER A 113 1.98 10.47 -11.76
N GLU A 114 1.27 10.20 -12.85
CA GLU A 114 -0.18 10.43 -12.97
C GLU A 114 -1.00 9.58 -11.98
N THR A 115 -0.34 8.86 -11.07
CA THR A 115 -0.98 8.07 -10.02
C THR A 115 -1.28 8.90 -8.79
N SER A 116 -2.46 8.64 -8.25
CA SER A 116 -3.17 9.31 -7.16
C SER A 116 -2.35 9.72 -5.93
N PRO A 117 -2.80 10.73 -5.17
CA PRO A 117 -2.09 11.21 -3.98
C PRO A 117 -1.87 10.06 -2.98
N PRO A 118 -0.62 9.76 -2.59
CA PRO A 118 -0.31 8.62 -1.73
C PRO A 118 -1.02 8.71 -0.37
N LYS A 119 -1.24 9.93 0.14
CA LYS A 119 -2.02 10.20 1.34
C LYS A 119 -3.48 9.73 1.23
N ASN A 120 -4.21 10.09 0.18
CA ASN A 120 -5.62 9.72 0.02
C ASN A 120 -5.80 8.20 -0.17
N LYS A 121 -4.85 7.56 -0.86
CA LYS A 121 -4.78 6.10 -0.94
C LYS A 121 -4.60 5.48 0.44
N CYS A 122 -3.66 5.99 1.24
CA CYS A 122 -3.41 5.53 2.61
C CYS A 122 -4.69 5.63 3.47
N ILE A 123 -5.34 6.80 3.50
CA ILE A 123 -6.60 7.01 4.27
C ILE A 123 -7.68 6.03 3.82
N SER A 124 -7.88 5.85 2.52
CA SER A 124 -8.89 4.92 2.00
C SER A 124 -8.60 3.46 2.36
N MET A 125 -7.33 3.07 2.46
CA MET A 125 -6.93 1.73 2.89
C MET A 125 -7.22 1.55 4.39
N VAL A 126 -6.81 2.49 5.25
CA VAL A 126 -7.11 2.44 6.68
C VAL A 126 -8.62 2.38 6.94
N ALA A 127 -9.40 3.22 6.25
CA ALA A 127 -10.86 3.23 6.35
C ALA A 127 -11.47 1.85 5.99
N LEU A 128 -10.94 1.21 4.95
CA LEU A 128 -11.37 -0.13 4.54
C LEU A 128 -11.01 -1.20 5.56
N LYS A 129 -9.79 -1.15 6.13
CA LYS A 129 -9.36 -2.10 7.17
C LYS A 129 -10.22 -2.01 8.42
N LEU A 130 -10.54 -0.78 8.85
CA LEU A 130 -11.39 -0.53 10.02
C LEU A 130 -12.88 -0.72 9.73
N CYS A 131 -13.27 -0.87 8.46
CA CYS A 131 -14.65 -0.81 8.01
C CYS A 131 -15.39 0.46 8.49
N ASP A 132 -14.68 1.58 8.59
CA ASP A 132 -15.21 2.85 9.09
C ASP A 132 -15.35 3.89 7.97
N PRO A 133 -16.57 4.16 7.48
CA PRO A 133 -16.81 5.16 6.44
C PRO A 133 -16.57 6.60 6.92
N ALA A 134 -16.47 6.87 8.22
CA ALA A 134 -16.16 8.20 8.75
C ALA A 134 -14.73 8.61 8.42
N VAL A 135 -13.78 7.67 8.42
CA VAL A 135 -12.38 7.92 8.04
C VAL A 135 -12.26 8.45 6.60
N CYS A 136 -13.13 8.00 5.69
CA CYS A 136 -13.18 8.52 4.32
C CYS A 136 -13.48 10.04 4.23
N ASN A 137 -13.98 10.69 5.29
CA ASN A 137 -14.19 12.14 5.30
C ASN A 137 -12.89 12.93 5.40
N MET A 138 -11.78 12.29 5.77
CA MET A 138 -10.45 12.91 5.87
C MET A 138 -9.75 13.01 4.51
N ILE A 139 -10.35 12.46 3.45
CA ILE A 139 -9.84 12.56 2.08
C ILE A 139 -10.13 13.96 1.53
N GLU A 140 -9.07 14.73 1.30
CA GLU A 140 -9.13 16.07 0.72
C GLU A 140 -8.67 16.06 -0.74
N ASN A 141 -9.37 16.78 -1.61
CA ASN A 141 -9.02 16.91 -3.04
C ASN A 141 -8.75 15.57 -3.75
N GLY A 142 -9.51 14.53 -3.39
CA GLY A 142 -9.39 13.20 -3.99
C GLY A 142 -9.68 13.21 -5.49
N ASP A 143 -8.95 12.38 -6.24
CA ASP A 143 -9.22 12.13 -7.64
C ASP A 143 -10.38 11.13 -7.82
N GLU A 144 -10.66 10.73 -9.06
CA GLU A 144 -11.72 9.77 -9.39
C GLU A 144 -11.56 8.45 -8.63
N PHE A 145 -10.33 8.02 -8.33
CA PHE A 145 -10.07 6.71 -7.72
C PHE A 145 -10.07 6.77 -6.19
N PHE A 146 -9.59 7.86 -5.60
CA PHE A 146 -9.43 8.03 -4.16
C PHE A 146 -10.14 9.29 -3.65
N SER A 147 -11.43 9.39 -3.97
CA SER A 147 -12.33 10.37 -3.38
C SER A 147 -13.02 9.81 -2.13
N SER A 148 -13.55 10.71 -1.29
CA SER A 148 -14.38 10.31 -0.14
C SER A 148 -15.57 9.43 -0.57
N VAL A 149 -16.17 9.71 -1.73
CA VAL A 149 -17.31 8.97 -2.27
C VAL A 149 -16.90 7.56 -2.68
N THR A 150 -15.81 7.40 -3.45
CA THR A 150 -15.36 6.07 -3.89
C THR A 150 -14.85 5.23 -2.72
N CYS A 151 -14.21 5.85 -1.73
CA CYS A 151 -13.82 5.22 -0.47
C CYS A 151 -15.03 4.59 0.26
N LYS A 152 -16.09 5.38 0.50
CA LYS A 152 -17.32 4.89 1.16
C LYS A 152 -18.02 3.81 0.37
N GLN A 153 -18.08 3.96 -0.96
CA GLN A 153 -18.65 2.93 -1.84
C GLN A 153 -17.87 1.61 -1.74
N ARG A 154 -16.53 1.64 -1.71
CA ARG A 154 -15.71 0.44 -1.52
C ARG A 154 -16.00 -0.23 -0.17
N ILE A 155 -16.04 0.55 0.91
CA ILE A 155 -16.39 0.02 2.24
C ILE A 155 -17.76 -0.67 2.20
N SER A 156 -18.79 -0.02 1.66
CA SER A 156 -20.14 -0.59 1.59
C SER A 156 -20.26 -1.90 0.79
N ARG A 157 -19.27 -2.21 -0.07
CA ARG A 157 -19.23 -3.45 -0.86
C ARG A 157 -18.45 -4.58 -0.18
N ILE A 158 -17.44 -4.23 0.61
CA ILE A 158 -16.46 -5.18 1.16
C ILE A 158 -16.75 -5.48 2.63
N CYS A 159 -17.16 -4.46 3.39
CA CYS A 159 -17.46 -4.58 4.81
C CYS A 159 -18.93 -4.99 5.01
N PRO A 160 -19.19 -6.05 5.81
CA PRO A 160 -20.53 -6.57 6.06
C PRO A 160 -21.40 -5.69 6.97
#